data_AF-A0A971ZIK4-F1
#
_entry.id   AF-A0A971ZIK4-F1
#
_cell.length_a   1.000
_cell.length_b   1.000
_cell.length_c   1.000
_cell.angle_alpha   90.00
_cell.angle_beta   90.00
_cell.angle_gamma   90.00
#
_symmetry.space_group_name_H-M   'P 1'
#
loop_
_entity.id
_entity.type
_entity.pdbx_description
1 polymer ?
#
loop_
_entity_poly.entity_id
_entity_poly.type
_entity_poly.pdbx_seq_one_letter_code
_entity_poly.pdbx_strand_id
1 'polypeptide(L)' 'MLVIGILFLIIGSIFILSEACTVKRENDEIVIKRAKVNIESWFVRYKLLVGILSTVLGIFSIINYIIY' A
#
# COMPACT_ATOMS: atom_id res chain seq x y z
N MET A 1 -12.19 4.16 16.29
CA MET A 1 -11.84 2.98 15.46
C MET A 1 -11.82 3.30 13.96
N LEU A 2 -12.79 4.07 13.45
CA LEU A 2 -12.84 4.43 12.02
C LEU A 2 -11.58 5.15 11.50
N VAL A 3 -11.07 6.15 12.23
CA VAL A 3 -9.83 6.88 11.86
C VAL A 3 -8.63 5.95 11.71
N ILE A 4 -8.49 4.97 12.61
CA ILE A 4 -7.42 3.97 12.56
C ILE A 4 -7.61 3.05 11.34
N GLY A 5 -8.84 2.64 11.05
CA GLY A 5 -9.13 1.86 9.85
C GLY A 5 -8.77 2.57 8.55
N ILE A 6 -9.07 3.87 8.45
CA ILE A 6 -8.67 4.71 7.31
C ILE A 6 -7.14 4.78 7.19
N LEU A 7 -6.43 5.00 8.30
CA LEU A 7 -4.95 5.01 8.31
C LEU A 7 -4.37 3.69 7.79
N PHE A 8 -4.92 2.55 8.23
CA PHE A 8 -4.50 1.23 7.76
C PHE A 8 -4.73 1.02 6.26
N LEU A 9 -5.84 1.54 5.71
CA LEU A 9 -6.10 1.52 4.27
C LEU A 9 -5.12 2.40 3.49
N ILE A 10 -4.84 3.61 3.97
CA ILE A 10 -3.89 4.53 3.33
C ILE A 10 -2.49 3.90 3.28
N ILE A 11 -2.02 3.37 4.42
CA ILE A 11 -0.71 2.73 4.53
C ILE A 11 -0.64 1.51 3.60
N GLY A 12 -1.65 0.63 3.64
CA GLY A 12 -1.70 -0.55 2.77
C GLY A 12 -1.65 -0.18 1.28
N SER A 13 -2.39 0.86 0.90
CA SER A 13 -2.39 1.37 -0.48
C SER A 13 -1.03 1.94 -0.88
N ILE A 14 -0.39 2.75 -0.02
CA ILE A 14 0.95 3.31 -0.26
C ILE A 14 1.98 2.19 -0.44
N PHE A 15 1.91 1.13 0.36
CA PHE A 15 2.83 -0.01 0.24
C PHE A 15 2.72 -0.71 -1.11
N ILE A 16 1.50 -0.90 -1.62
CA ILE A 16 1.25 -1.51 -2.93
C ILE A 16 1.68 -0.56 -4.07
N LEU A 17 1.30 0.72 -3.98
CA LEU A 17 1.65 1.75 -4.97
C LEU A 17 3.15 2.00 -5.06
N SER A 18 3.85 1.97 -3.93
CA SER A 18 5.31 2.14 -3.87
C SER A 18 6.07 1.05 -4.63
N GLU A 19 5.50 -0.15 -4.77
CA GLU A 19 6.11 -1.23 -5.54
C GLU A 19 5.63 -1.26 -6.98
N ALA A 20 4.38 -0.85 -7.24
CA ALA A 20 3.81 -0.80 -8.59
C ALA A 20 4.29 0.40 -9.42
N CYS A 21 4.66 1.52 -8.77
CA CYS A 21 5.08 2.76 -9.41
C CYS A 21 6.44 3.19 -8.88
N THR A 22 7.43 3.35 -9.77
CA THR A 22 8.68 4.00 -9.40
C THR A 22 8.58 5.46 -9.80
N VAL A 23 8.66 6.35 -8.80
CA VAL A 23 8.83 7.78 -9.05
C VAL A 23 10.30 8.01 -9.32
N LYS A 24 10.66 8.29 -10.58
CA LYS A 24 12.02 8.67 -10.95
C LYS A 24 12.00 10.13 -11.42
N ARG A 25 13.01 10.88 -10.99
CA ARG A 25 13.27 12.22 -11.51
C ARG A 25 14.18 12.06 -12.72
N GLU A 26 13.69 12.43 -13.89
CA GLU A 26 14.41 12.34 -15.16
C GLU A 26 14.36 13.73 -15.80
N ASN A 27 15.52 14.37 -16.00
CA ASN A 27 15.64 15.73 -16.55
C ASN A 27 14.71 16.78 -15.92
N ASP A 28 14.80 16.97 -14.60
CA ASP A 28 13.99 17.92 -13.82
C ASP A 28 12.47 17.69 -13.80
N GLU A 29 11.98 16.68 -14.52
CA GLU A 29 10.57 16.27 -14.50
C GLU A 29 10.35 15.04 -13.61
N ILE A 30 9.23 15.02 -12.91
CA ILE A 30 8.81 13.88 -12.08
C ILE A 30 8.07 12.91 -12.99
N VAL A 31 8.71 11.81 -13.40
CA VAL A 31 8.11 10.80 -14.26
C VAL A 31 7.68 9.60 -13.43
N ILE A 32 6.38 9.33 -13.40
CA ILE A 32 5.80 8.15 -12.76
C ILE A 32 5.82 7.01 -13.80
N LYS A 33 6.81 6.12 -13.69
CA LYS A 33 6.84 4.92 -14.53
C LYS A 33 6.29 3.73 -13.76
N ARG A 34 5.51 2.88 -14.43
CA ARG A 34 5.08 1.60 -13.86
C ARG A 34 6.33 0.76 -13.64
N ALA A 35 6.62 0.45 -12.38
CA ALA A 35 7.76 -0.37 -12.01
C ALA A 35 7.48 -1.81 -12.43
N LYS A 36 8.49 -2.52 -12.92
CA LYS A 36 8.39 -3.98 -13.01
C LYS A 36 8.49 -4.51 -11.59
N VAL A 37 7.36 -4.88 -10.99
CA VAL A 37 7.31 -5.45 -9.64
C VAL A 37 8.22 -6.67 -9.61
N ASN A 38 9.33 -6.58 -8.86
CA ASN A 38 10.28 -7.69 -8.79
C ASN A 38 9.86 -8.68 -7.69
N ILE A 39 8.95 -9.59 -8.06
CA ILE A 39 8.35 -10.57 -7.15
C ILE A 39 9.40 -11.61 -6.65
N GLU A 40 10.58 -11.69 -7.28
CA GLU A 40 11.68 -12.56 -6.82
C GLU A 40 12.34 -12.02 -5.54
N SER A 41 12.25 -10.71 -5.27
CA SER A 41 12.80 -10.15 -4.04
C SER A 41 11.92 -10.52 -2.85
N TRP A 42 12.50 -11.22 -1.88
CA TRP A 42 11.86 -11.54 -0.60
C TRP A 42 11.30 -10.29 0.10
N PHE A 43 12.01 -9.16 -0.01
CA PHE A 43 11.59 -7.89 0.57
C PHE A 43 10.29 -7.37 -0.06
N VAL A 44 10.19 -7.41 -1.40
CA VAL A 44 9.01 -6.95 -2.14
C VAL A 44 7.79 -7.83 -1.82
N ARG A 45 7.99 -9.15 -1.75
CA ARG A 45 6.94 -10.09 -1.33
C ARG A 45 6.43 -9.81 0.07
N TYR A 46 7.33 -9.64 1.03
CA TYR A 46 6.95 -9.33 2.41
C TYR A 46 6.20 -7.99 2.49
N LYS A 47 6.70 -6.98 1.78
CA LYS A 47 6.08 -5.65 1.72
C LYS A 47 4.66 -5.69 1.15
N LEU A 48 4.43 -6.47 0.09
CA LEU A 48 3.09 -6.72 -0.46
C LEU A 48 2.18 -7.45 0.53
N LEU A 49 2.69 -8.48 1.20
CA LEU A 49 1.96 -9.21 2.24
C LEU A 49 1.51 -8.28 3.38
N VAL A 50 2.41 -7.43 3.86
CA VAL A 50 2.10 -6.41 4.88
C VAL A 50 1.07 -5.42 4.37
N GLY A 51 1.17 -4.96 3.12
CA GLY A 51 0.18 -4.08 2.49
C GLY A 51 -1.22 -4.70 2.44
N ILE A 52 -1.32 -5.98 2.07
CA ILE A 52 -2.59 -6.73 2.03
C ILE A 52 -3.15 -6.89 3.45
N LEU A 53 -2.32 -7.34 4.40
CA LEU A 53 -2.72 -7.51 5.82
C LEU A 53 -3.22 -6.19 6.42
N SER A 54 -2.50 -5.09 6.17
CA SER A 54 -2.88 -3.73 6.59
C SER A 54 -4.23 -3.34 6.02
N THR A 55 -4.47 -3.62 4.74
CA THR A 55 -5.73 -3.31 4.06
C THR A 55 -6.90 -4.10 4.67
N VAL A 56 -6.70 -5.40 4.90
CA VAL A 56 -7.71 -6.29 5.52
C VAL A 56 -8.06 -5.80 6.93
N LEU A 57 -7.06 -5.48 7.76
CA LEU A 57 -7.28 -4.92 9.10
C LEU A 57 -8.03 -3.58 9.06
N GLY A 58 -7.72 -2.73 8.08
CA GLY A 58 -8.44 -1.47 7.85
C GLY A 58 -9.93 -1.69 7.56
N ILE A 59 -10.23 -2.64 6.67
CA ILE A 59 -11.62 -3.03 6.34
C ILE A 59 -12.34 -3.56 7.58
N PHE A 60 -11.73 -4.48 8.33
CA PHE A 60 -12.33 -5.00 9.57
C PHE A 60 -12.59 -3.91 10.61
N SER A 61 -11.68 -2.93 10.76
CA SER A 61 -11.89 -1.79 11.65
C SER A 61 -13.07 -0.91 11.25
N ILE A 62 -13.27 -0.70 9.94
CA ILE A 62 -14.41 0.08 9.42
C ILE A 62 -15.71 -0.71 9.62
N ILE A 63 -15.72 -2.00 9.27
CA ILE A 63 -16.89 -2.87 9.48
C ILE A 63 -17.27 -2.88 10.97
N ASN A 64 -16.29 -3.05 11.85
CA ASN A 64 -16.52 -3.07 13.29
C ASN A 64 -17.16 -1.77 13.78
N TYR A 65 -16.71 -0.62 13.28
CA TYR A 65 -17.29 0.68 13.61
C TYR A 65 -18.71 0.89 13.04
N ILE A 66 -19.06 0.25 11.93
CA ILE A 66 -20.42 0.35 11.37
C ILE A 66 -21.39 -0.54 12.16
N ILE A 67 -20.93 -1.70 12.62
CA ILE A 67 -21.76 -2.68 13.32
C ILE A 67 -21.98 -2.31 14.79
N TYR A 68 -20.93 -1.81 15.46
CA TYR A 68 -20.94 -1.43 16.88
C TYR A 68 -20.86 0.09 17.05
#